data_AF-A0A7S2TJ23-F1
#
_entry.id   AF-A0A7S2TJ23-F1
#
_cell.length_a   1.000
_cell.length_b   1.000
_cell.length_c   1.000
_cell.angle_alpha   90.00
_cell.angle_beta   90.00
_cell.angle_gamma   90.00
#
_symmetry.space_group_name_H-M   'P 1'
#
loop_
_entity.id
_entity.type
_entity.pdbx_description
1 polymer ?
#
loop_
_entity_poly.entity_id
_entity_poly.type
_entity_poly.pdbx_seq_one_letter_code
_entity_poly.pdbx_strand_id
1 'polypeptide(L)'
;AGLLAAFHLSKEQVLLDKATELALKMEPAFDTPTGFPKSTVRLSDGKAWCPSWSGNSASFSEVTSLYMEWDYLARLTNNKRLTERVDKIMDTMINMPKQEGLYAQWVSVDTGRFTSGDVTLGSRVDSAYEYLEKVWRWSGGTRKDVL
;
A
#
# COMPACT_ATOMS: atom_id res chain seq x y z
N ALA A 1 -4.97 -3.83 9.56
CA ALA A 1 -4.68 -5.22 9.97
C ALA A 1 -5.47 -5.66 11.22
N GLY A 2 -5.25 -5.06 12.39
CA GLY A 2 -5.79 -5.58 13.67
C GLY A 2 -7.31 -5.83 13.71
N LEU A 3 -8.11 -4.87 13.23
CA LEU A 3 -9.58 -5.02 13.16
C LEU A 3 -10.01 -6.21 12.27
N LEU A 4 -9.35 -6.40 11.13
CA LEU A 4 -9.65 -7.49 10.19
C LEU A 4 -9.27 -8.86 10.76
N ALA A 5 -8.14 -8.94 11.47
CA ALA A 5 -7.71 -10.16 12.15
C ALA A 5 -8.66 -10.51 13.29
N ALA A 6 -9.01 -9.53 14.13
CA ALA A 6 -9.97 -9.70 15.21
C ALA A 6 -11.35 -10.13 14.68
N PHE A 7 -11.86 -9.48 13.63
CA PHE A 7 -13.08 -9.88 12.94
C PHE A 7 -13.00 -11.33 12.43
N HIS A 8 -11.88 -11.72 11.81
CA HIS A 8 -11.74 -13.08 11.29
C HIS A 8 -11.87 -14.13 12.41
N LEU A 9 -11.37 -13.84 13.61
CA LEU A 9 -11.40 -14.74 14.75
C LEU A 9 -12.74 -14.71 15.50
N SER A 10 -13.32 -13.52 15.75
CA SER A 10 -14.52 -13.37 16.59
C SER A 10 -15.84 -13.37 15.80
N LYS A 11 -15.78 -13.04 14.50
CA LYS A 11 -16.95 -12.77 13.64
C LYS A 11 -17.84 -11.61 14.12
N GLU A 12 -17.32 -10.73 14.99
CA GLU A 12 -18.07 -9.56 15.45
C GLU A 12 -18.15 -8.48 14.37
N GLN A 13 -19.34 -8.27 13.82
CA GLN A 13 -19.57 -7.39 12.66
C GLN A 13 -19.04 -5.96 12.86
N VAL A 14 -19.13 -5.42 14.07
CA VAL A 14 -18.64 -4.08 14.41
C VAL A 14 -17.16 -3.87 14.03
N LEU A 15 -16.34 -4.93 14.08
CA LEU A 15 -14.92 -4.86 13.73
C LEU A 15 -14.73 -4.70 12.22
N LEU A 16 -15.53 -5.41 11.41
CA LEU A 16 -15.53 -5.25 9.95
C LEU A 16 -16.07 -3.88 9.55
N ASP A 17 -17.13 -3.41 10.21
CA ASP A 17 -17.70 -2.08 9.95
C ASP A 17 -16.67 -0.98 10.21
N LYS A 18 -15.93 -1.07 11.32
CA LYS A 18 -14.87 -0.11 11.67
C LYS A 18 -13.67 -0.21 10.74
N ALA A 19 -13.28 -1.42 10.31
CA ALA A 19 -12.23 -1.58 9.32
C ALA A 19 -12.63 -0.93 7.98
N THR A 20 -13.88 -1.11 7.56
CA THR A 20 -14.45 -0.51 6.36
C THR A 20 -14.47 1.01 6.45
N GLU A 21 -14.99 1.56 7.56
CA GLU A 21 -15.04 3.01 7.80
C GLU A 21 -13.64 3.64 7.70
N LEU A 22 -12.64 3.00 8.32
CA LEU A 22 -11.27 3.48 8.31
C LEU A 22 -10.66 3.47 6.90
N ALA A 23 -10.83 2.38 6.15
CA ALA A 23 -10.32 2.28 4.78
C ALA A 23 -10.90 3.36 3.86
N LEU A 24 -12.22 3.58 3.93
CA LEU A 24 -12.89 4.62 3.14
C LEU A 24 -12.39 6.03 3.50
N LYS A 25 -12.08 6.30 4.77
CA LYS A 25 -11.49 7.59 5.20
C LYS A 25 -10.04 7.77 4.74
N MET A 26 -9.29 6.69 4.52
CA MET A 26 -7.91 6.74 4.02
C MET A 26 -7.82 6.80 2.50
N GLU A 27 -8.89 6.44 1.79
CA GLU A 27 -8.92 6.36 0.34
C GLU A 27 -8.46 7.62 -0.42
N PRO A 28 -8.74 8.86 0.04
CA PRO A 28 -8.23 10.06 -0.61
C PRO A 28 -6.69 10.11 -0.73
N ALA A 29 -5.95 9.35 0.07
CA ALA A 29 -4.50 9.26 -0.05
C ALA A 29 -4.05 8.68 -1.40
N PHE A 30 -4.86 7.81 -2.01
CA PHE A 30 -4.54 7.06 -3.24
C PHE A 30 -4.81 7.84 -4.52
N ASP A 31 -5.37 9.06 -4.42
CA ASP A 31 -5.64 9.91 -5.58
C ASP A 31 -4.35 10.60 -6.03
N THR A 32 -3.48 9.78 -6.63
CA THR A 32 -2.20 10.15 -7.25
C THR A 32 -2.11 9.53 -8.64
N PRO A 33 -1.33 10.11 -9.58
CA PRO A 33 -1.15 9.54 -10.91
C PRO A 33 -0.66 8.10 -10.88
N THR A 34 0.30 7.81 -10.00
CA THR A 34 0.91 6.48 -9.84
C THR A 34 0.02 5.50 -9.09
N GLY A 35 -0.91 5.99 -8.26
CA GLY A 35 -1.66 5.15 -7.32
C GLY A 35 -0.92 4.89 -6.00
N PHE A 36 0.37 5.22 -5.89
CA PHE A 36 1.05 5.23 -4.59
C PHE A 36 0.37 6.27 -3.69
N PRO A 37 -0.06 5.89 -2.48
CA PRO A 37 -0.75 6.82 -1.62
C PRO A 37 0.22 7.86 -1.07
N LYS A 38 -0.31 9.06 -0.82
CA LYS A 38 0.38 10.06 -0.01
C LYS A 38 0.56 9.53 1.42
N SER A 39 1.71 9.80 2.04
CA SER A 39 2.06 9.22 3.34
C SER A 39 1.23 9.74 4.51
N THR A 40 0.51 10.85 4.34
CA THR A 40 -0.40 11.38 5.36
C THR A 40 -1.77 11.69 4.78
N VAL A 41 -2.82 11.31 5.51
CA VAL A 41 -4.20 11.68 5.24
C VAL A 41 -4.90 12.09 6.53
N ARG A 42 -5.59 13.22 6.48
CA ARG A 42 -6.44 13.68 7.58
C ARG A 42 -7.81 13.04 7.47
N LEU A 43 -8.13 12.12 8.39
CA LEU A 43 -9.35 11.32 8.34
C LEU A 43 -10.66 12.10 8.46
N SER A 44 -10.61 13.36 8.93
CA SER A 44 -11.81 14.20 9.09
C SER A 44 -12.32 14.78 7.77
N ASP A 45 -11.44 15.04 6.81
CA ASP A 45 -11.78 15.74 5.56
C ASP A 45 -11.07 15.17 4.31
N GLY A 46 -10.28 14.11 4.45
CA GLY A 46 -9.59 13.46 3.35
C GLY A 46 -8.39 14.24 2.81
N LYS A 47 -7.99 15.36 3.43
CA LYS A 47 -6.81 16.10 2.95
C LYS A 47 -5.56 15.22 3.10
N ALA A 48 -4.90 14.93 1.98
CA ALA A 48 -3.72 14.07 1.94
C ALA A 48 -2.49 14.79 1.36
N TRP A 49 -1.33 14.56 1.95
CA TRP A 49 -0.04 15.16 1.57
C TRP A 49 1.13 14.26 1.93
N CYS A 50 2.28 14.48 1.27
CA CYS A 50 3.57 13.99 1.74
C CYS A 50 4.25 15.14 2.52
N PRO A 51 4.89 14.87 3.67
CA PRO A 51 5.57 15.91 4.44
C PRO A 51 6.67 16.63 3.65
N SER A 52 6.88 17.91 3.95
CA SER A 52 7.94 18.70 3.29
C SER A 52 9.34 18.19 3.64
N TRP A 53 9.54 17.67 4.84
CA TRP A 53 10.83 17.14 5.29
C TRP A 53 11.27 15.89 4.53
N SER A 54 10.36 15.18 3.86
CA SER A 54 10.68 14.06 2.95
C SER A 54 10.83 14.50 1.50
N GLY A 55 10.93 15.81 1.23
CA GLY A 55 10.96 16.34 -0.14
C GLY A 55 9.69 16.03 -0.92
N ASN A 56 8.53 16.02 -0.24
CA ASN A 56 7.24 15.61 -0.79
C ASN A 56 7.23 14.17 -1.35
N SER A 57 8.11 13.31 -0.83
CA SER A 57 8.19 11.88 -1.19
C SER A 57 7.56 11.01 -0.10
N ALA A 58 7.17 9.80 -0.46
CA ALA A 58 6.68 8.79 0.47
C ALA A 58 7.75 7.72 0.72
N SER A 59 7.72 7.14 1.92
CA SER A 59 8.55 5.98 2.25
C SER A 59 8.12 4.81 1.38
N PHE A 60 9.06 4.11 0.74
CA PHE A 60 8.71 3.08 -0.22
C PHE A 60 7.91 1.94 0.41
N SER A 61 8.33 1.44 1.57
CA SER A 61 7.60 0.40 2.29
C SER A 61 6.21 0.84 2.75
N GLU A 62 5.99 2.12 3.09
CA GLU A 62 4.67 2.62 3.47
C GLU A 62 3.67 2.53 2.30
N VAL A 63 4.12 2.83 1.08
CA VAL A 63 3.24 2.83 -0.09
C VAL A 63 3.03 1.45 -0.69
N THR A 64 3.93 0.49 -0.43
CA THR A 64 3.86 -0.88 -1.00
C THR A 64 3.33 -1.93 -0.03
N SER A 65 3.28 -1.67 1.27
CA SER A 65 2.87 -2.65 2.29
C SER A 65 1.41 -2.51 2.72
N LEU A 66 0.50 -2.47 1.73
CA LEU A 66 -0.94 -2.27 1.94
C LEU A 66 -1.82 -3.37 1.34
N TYR A 67 -1.26 -4.19 0.46
CA TYR A 67 -2.05 -5.10 -0.38
C TYR A 67 -2.93 -6.06 0.43
N MET A 68 -2.35 -6.71 1.44
CA MET A 68 -3.00 -7.76 2.21
C MET A 68 -4.25 -7.26 2.93
N GLU A 69 -4.16 -6.10 3.59
CA GLU A 69 -5.26 -5.51 4.33
C GLU A 69 -6.39 -5.05 3.42
N TRP A 70 -6.05 -4.39 2.31
CA TRP A 70 -7.03 -3.81 1.40
C TRP A 70 -7.74 -4.88 0.57
N ASP A 71 -7.01 -5.85 0.01
CA ASP A 71 -7.62 -6.95 -0.74
C ASP A 71 -8.47 -7.85 0.17
N TYR A 72 -8.01 -8.12 1.40
CA TYR A 72 -8.81 -8.89 2.34
C TYR A 72 -10.12 -8.18 2.71
N LEU A 73 -10.06 -6.86 2.98
CA LEU A 73 -11.27 -6.06 3.21
C LEU A 73 -12.18 -6.03 1.97
N ALA A 74 -11.61 -5.94 0.76
CA ALA A 74 -12.35 -6.01 -0.50
C ALA A 74 -13.18 -7.29 -0.61
N ARG A 75 -12.57 -8.44 -0.31
CA ARG A 75 -13.23 -9.76 -0.33
C ARG A 75 -14.36 -9.87 0.69
N LEU A 76 -14.15 -9.35 1.90
CA LEU A 76 -15.17 -9.38 2.96
C LEU A 76 -16.36 -8.46 2.67
N THR A 77 -16.12 -7.32 2.03
CA THR A 77 -17.15 -6.29 1.76
C THR A 77 -17.72 -6.37 0.34
N ASN A 78 -17.19 -7.28 -0.50
CA ASN A 78 -17.47 -7.36 -1.93
C ASN A 78 -17.22 -6.04 -2.69
N ASN A 79 -16.27 -5.23 -2.20
CA ASN A 79 -15.92 -3.94 -2.78
C ASN A 79 -14.60 -4.02 -3.57
N LYS A 80 -14.70 -4.36 -4.85
CA LYS A 80 -13.55 -4.57 -5.74
C LYS A 80 -12.64 -3.35 -5.90
N ARG A 81 -13.18 -2.15 -5.71
CA ARG A 81 -12.41 -0.90 -5.79
C ARG A 81 -11.21 -0.90 -4.85
N LEU A 82 -11.33 -1.55 -3.68
CA LEU A 82 -10.23 -1.65 -2.71
C LEU A 82 -9.08 -2.52 -3.24
N THR A 83 -9.38 -3.64 -3.89
CA THR A 83 -8.38 -4.49 -4.59
C THR A 83 -7.73 -3.72 -5.73
N GLU A 84 -8.52 -3.04 -6.56
CA GLU A 84 -8.01 -2.26 -7.70
C GLU A 84 -6.99 -1.18 -7.27
N ARG A 85 -7.18 -0.56 -6.10
CA ARG A 85 -6.20 0.40 -5.56
C ARG A 85 -4.84 -0.24 -5.30
N VAL A 86 -4.82 -1.41 -4.66
CA VAL A 86 -3.57 -2.08 -4.32
C VAL A 86 -2.96 -2.87 -5.48
N ASP A 87 -3.76 -3.33 -6.44
CA ASP A 87 -3.25 -3.84 -7.71
C ASP A 87 -2.49 -2.75 -8.46
N LYS A 88 -3.05 -1.54 -8.57
CA LYS A 88 -2.37 -0.41 -9.21
C LYS A 88 -1.02 -0.09 -8.54
N ILE A 89 -0.92 -0.21 -7.21
CA ILE A 89 0.33 -0.04 -6.47
C ILE A 89 1.34 -1.12 -6.86
N MET A 90 0.95 -2.39 -6.87
CA MET A 90 1.83 -3.49 -7.23
C MET A 90 2.30 -3.36 -8.67
N ASP A 91 1.39 -3.06 -9.60
CA ASP A 91 1.71 -2.89 -11.01
C ASP A 91 2.67 -1.73 -11.24
N THR A 92 2.52 -0.63 -10.50
CA THR A 92 3.47 0.49 -10.55
C THR A 92 4.83 0.09 -9.97
N MET A 93 4.84 -0.60 -8.82
CA MET A 93 6.04 -1.06 -8.13
C MET A 93 6.89 -2.02 -9.00
N ILE A 94 6.26 -2.99 -9.67
CA ILE A 94 7.00 -3.96 -10.48
C ILE A 94 7.58 -3.33 -11.75
N ASN A 95 6.88 -2.36 -12.34
CA ASN A 95 7.23 -1.73 -13.62
C ASN A 95 8.11 -0.48 -13.48
N MET A 96 8.24 0.10 -12.28
CA MET A 96 9.13 1.26 -12.08
C MET A 96 10.62 0.86 -12.16
N PRO A 97 11.49 1.78 -12.62
CA PRO A 97 12.92 1.51 -12.71
C PRO A 97 13.54 1.29 -11.33
N LYS A 98 14.39 0.27 -11.23
CA LYS A 98 15.12 -0.11 -10.01
C LYS A 98 16.56 0.40 -10.10
N GLN A 99 17.17 0.71 -8.96
CA GLN A 99 18.57 1.08 -8.87
C GLN A 99 19.41 -0.19 -8.71
N GLU A 100 20.14 -0.58 -9.75
CA GLU A 100 20.93 -1.82 -9.75
C GLU A 100 20.11 -3.07 -9.37
N GLY A 101 18.83 -3.10 -9.77
CA GLY A 101 17.90 -4.18 -9.44
C GLY A 101 17.24 -4.08 -8.07
N LEU A 102 17.55 -3.03 -7.28
CA LEU A 102 17.02 -2.82 -5.93
C LEU A 102 16.09 -1.61 -5.85
N TYR A 103 15.19 -1.63 -4.88
CA TYR A 103 14.35 -0.48 -4.54
C TYR A 103 15.05 0.44 -3.53
N ALA A 104 14.83 1.75 -3.66
CA ALA A 104 15.38 2.76 -2.76
C ALA A 104 14.33 3.26 -1.74
N GLN A 105 14.78 4.00 -0.73
CA GLN A 105 13.95 4.38 0.42
C GLN A 105 12.78 5.32 0.10
N TRP A 106 12.97 6.28 -0.81
CA TRP A 106 12.00 7.35 -1.05
C TRP A 106 11.51 7.36 -2.49
N VAL A 107 10.19 7.47 -2.65
CA VAL A 107 9.53 7.50 -3.96
C VAL A 107 8.61 8.72 -4.09
N SER A 108 8.62 9.33 -5.27
CA SER A 108 7.65 10.36 -5.64
C SER A 108 6.32 9.69 -6.00
N VAL A 109 5.25 10.04 -5.27
CA VAL A 109 3.89 9.55 -5.54
C VAL A 109 3.29 10.11 -6.84
N ASP A 110 3.85 11.20 -7.37
CA ASP A 110 3.38 11.81 -8.61
C ASP A 110 4.04 11.18 -9.85
N THR A 111 5.32 10.82 -9.75
CA THR A 111 6.13 10.37 -10.90
C THR A 111 6.51 8.89 -10.88
N GLY A 112 6.42 8.24 -9.72
CA GLY A 112 6.80 6.83 -9.58
C GLY A 112 8.31 6.63 -9.74
N ARG A 113 9.11 7.66 -9.41
CA ARG A 113 10.57 7.61 -9.45
C ARG A 113 11.14 7.72 -8.04
N PHE A 114 12.26 7.03 -7.82
CA PHE A 114 13.02 7.19 -6.59
C PHE A 114 13.59 8.60 -6.48
N THR A 115 13.47 9.20 -5.31
CA THR A 115 13.98 10.54 -4.99
C THR A 115 15.24 10.50 -4.11
N SER A 116 15.61 9.32 -3.64
CA SER A 116 16.87 9.03 -2.95
C SER A 116 17.60 7.88 -3.65
N GLY A 117 18.94 7.89 -3.60
CA GLY A 117 19.77 6.77 -4.05
C GLY A 117 20.09 5.73 -2.96
N ASP A 118 19.66 5.97 -1.72
CA ASP A 118 19.98 5.08 -0.60
C ASP A 118 19.16 3.79 -0.67
N VAL A 119 19.87 2.67 -0.73
CA VAL A 119 19.30 1.32 -0.74
C VAL A 119 19.59 0.63 0.58
N THR A 120 18.57 -0.01 1.14
CA THR A 120 18.65 -0.78 2.39
C THR A 120 17.65 -1.92 2.36
N LEU A 121 17.84 -2.91 3.22
CA LEU A 121 16.84 -3.95 3.51
C LEU A 121 16.12 -3.71 4.85
N GLY A 122 16.45 -2.61 5.53
CA GLY A 122 15.78 -2.19 6.75
C GLY A 122 14.68 -1.17 6.49
N SER A 123 14.52 -0.25 7.45
CA SER A 123 13.49 0.78 7.44
C SER A 123 13.32 1.44 6.07
N ARG A 124 12.05 1.63 5.68
CA ARG A 124 11.59 2.26 4.44
C ARG A 124 11.58 1.38 3.20
N VAL A 125 12.15 0.17 3.25
CA VAL A 125 12.17 -0.74 2.09
C VAL A 125 11.85 -2.19 2.48
N ASP A 126 12.22 -2.59 3.69
CA ASP A 126 11.94 -3.89 4.32
C ASP A 126 10.63 -4.56 3.87
N SER A 127 9.48 -4.01 4.26
CA SER A 127 8.19 -4.66 4.03
C SER A 127 7.70 -4.54 2.57
N ALA A 128 8.40 -3.79 1.71
CA ALA A 128 8.14 -3.85 0.28
C ALA A 128 8.51 -5.22 -0.29
N TYR A 129 9.69 -5.74 0.06
CA TYR A 129 10.11 -7.09 -0.34
C TYR A 129 9.27 -8.17 0.33
N GLU A 130 8.92 -7.99 1.60
CA GLU A 130 8.03 -8.91 2.32
C GLU A 130 6.68 -9.06 1.62
N TYR A 131 6.10 -7.96 1.14
CA TYR A 131 4.78 -7.99 0.51
C TYR A 131 4.78 -8.60 -0.88
N LEU A 132 5.89 -8.56 -1.64
CA LEU A 132 6.00 -9.29 -2.91
C LEU A 132 5.73 -10.78 -2.70
N GLU A 133 6.39 -11.38 -1.71
CA GLU A 133 6.24 -12.80 -1.39
C GLU A 133 4.85 -13.12 -0.84
N LYS A 134 4.35 -12.27 0.08
CA LYS A 134 3.00 -12.43 0.64
C LYS A 134 1.91 -12.34 -0.41
N VAL A 135 2.01 -11.40 -1.35
CA VAL A 135 1.05 -11.23 -2.45
C VAL A 135 1.07 -12.43 -3.37
N TRP A 136 2.26 -12.95 -3.70
CA TRP A 136 2.38 -14.19 -4.48
C TRP A 136 1.64 -15.34 -3.81
N ARG A 137 1.89 -15.59 -2.51
CA ARG A 137 1.19 -16.63 -1.74
C ARG A 137 -0.31 -16.38 -1.64
N TRP A 138 -0.71 -15.14 -1.36
CA TRP A 138 -2.10 -14.73 -1.21
C TRP A 138 -2.92 -14.92 -2.48
N SER A 139 -2.28 -14.75 -3.64
CA SER A 139 -2.87 -15.01 -4.96
C SER A 139 -2.96 -16.51 -5.32
N GLY A 140 -2.51 -17.42 -4.45
CA GLY A 140 -2.39 -18.84 -4.78
C GLY A 140 -1.33 -19.11 -5.86
N GLY A 141 -0.32 -18.24 -5.97
CA GLY A 141 0.75 -18.34 -6.96
C GLY A 141 0.39 -17.87 -8.37
N THR A 142 -0.73 -17.16 -8.54
CA THR A 142 -1.20 -16.67 -9.84
C THR A 142 -0.54 -15.36 -10.28
N ARG A 143 -0.19 -14.48 -9.32
CA ARG A 143 0.61 -13.27 -9.55
C ARG A 143 2.10 -13.62 -9.67
N LYS A 144 2.55 -14.14 -10.81
CA LYS A 144 3.97 -14.49 -11.03
C LYS A 144 4.86 -13.27 -11.30
N ASP A 145 4.24 -12.15 -11.62
CA ASP A 145 4.85 -10.84 -11.92
C ASP A 145 5.51 -10.17 -10.72
N VAL A 146 5.18 -10.61 -9.50
CA VAL A 146 5.76 -10.07 -8.25
C VAL A 146 7.01 -10.84 -7.78
N LEU A 147 7.45 -11.86 -8.52
CA LEU A 147 8.69 -12.62 -8.29
C LEU A 147 9.71 -12.33 -9.40
#